data_AF-A0A6A4B1C0-F1
#
_entry.id   AF-A0A6A4B1C0-F1
#
_cell.length_a   1.000
_cell.length_b   1.000
_cell.length_c   1.000
_cell.angle_alpha   90.00
_cell.angle_beta   90.00
_cell.angle_gamma   90.00
#
_symmetry.space_group_name_H-M   'P 1'
#
loop_
_entity.id
_entity.type
_entity.pdbx_description
1 polymer ?
#
loop_
_entity_poly.entity_id
_entity_poly.type
_entity_poly.pdbx_seq_one_letter_code
_entity_poly.pdbx_strand_id
1 'polypeptide(L)'
;MEAPIDWKYVITQIVADTVESTWPCAKYVVLLCGLPGAGKSMYSGFLAAEFREAFEKNRDPDDAIPEVRVCGSEFHEVHANLSRGSEQDMAEDDVKLSLQAADVVIIDEMHLTAADRQPIIAVVTSEWTKVRCEGAVYTIKLSCRDEAHALELNERSRRPLARATVQALFQKFADDNDIDEPAFTVESFAQSE
;
A
#
# COMPACT_ATOMS: atom_id res chain seq x y z
N MET A 1 -25.95 10.85 4.47
CA MET A 1 -24.98 11.32 3.47
C MET A 1 -23.69 11.48 4.25
N GLU A 2 -22.83 10.47 4.24
CA GLU A 2 -21.53 10.54 4.90
C GLU A 2 -20.70 11.65 4.24
N ALA A 3 -20.02 12.46 5.06
CA ALA A 3 -19.12 13.46 4.54
C ALA A 3 -18.02 12.76 3.71
N PRO A 4 -17.62 13.31 2.56
CA PRO A 4 -16.49 12.77 1.82
C PRO A 4 -15.28 12.76 2.77
N ILE A 5 -14.72 11.57 3.02
CA ILE A 5 -13.48 11.43 3.78
C ILE A 5 -12.41 12.19 2.99
N ASP A 6 -11.85 13.24 3.58
CA ASP A 6 -10.74 13.96 2.99
C ASP A 6 -9.54 13.01 2.96
N TRP A 7 -9.08 12.63 1.77
CA TRP A 7 -7.93 11.74 1.63
C TRP A 7 -6.68 12.30 2.31
N LYS A 8 -6.57 13.63 2.44
CA LYS A 8 -5.51 14.28 3.23
C LYS A 8 -5.64 13.98 4.71
N TYR A 9 -6.86 13.94 5.24
CA TYR A 9 -7.11 13.55 6.62
C TYR A 9 -6.64 12.12 6.89
N VAL A 10 -6.91 11.18 5.97
CA VAL A 10 -6.43 9.78 6.09
C VAL A 10 -4.90 9.72 6.09
N ILE A 11 -4.23 10.46 5.19
CA ILE A 11 -2.77 10.54 5.18
C ILE A 11 -2.25 11.11 6.51
N THR A 12 -2.81 12.23 6.97
CA THR A 12 -2.41 12.85 8.23
C THR A 12 -2.60 11.91 9.41
N GLN A 13 -3.70 11.15 9.47
CA GLN A 13 -3.94 10.17 10.54
C GLN A 13 -2.90 9.05 10.50
N ILE A 14 -2.66 8.42 9.35
CA ILE A 14 -1.66 7.35 9.22
C ILE A 14 -0.25 7.84 9.60
N VAL A 15 0.11 9.04 9.13
CA VAL A 15 1.40 9.65 9.46
C VAL A 15 1.48 9.98 10.95
N ALA A 16 0.44 10.58 11.54
CA ALA A 16 0.42 10.90 12.97
C ALA A 16 0.50 9.63 13.84
N ASP A 17 -0.27 8.59 13.51
CA ASP A 17 -0.23 7.30 14.20
C ASP A 17 1.17 6.67 14.17
N THR A 18 1.92 6.92 13.09
CA THR A 18 3.26 6.38 12.88
C THR A 18 4.38 7.24 13.51
N VAL A 19 4.25 8.56 13.47
CA VAL A 19 5.33 9.51 13.82
C VAL A 19 5.13 10.16 15.19
N GLU A 20 3.90 10.41 15.62
CA GLU A 20 3.58 11.10 16.89
C GLU A 20 3.36 10.15 18.07
N SER A 21 2.90 8.92 17.82
CA SER A 21 2.97 7.86 18.82
C SER A 21 4.43 7.42 18.94
N THR A 22 4.93 7.14 20.14
CA THR A 22 6.29 6.65 20.38
C THR A 22 6.55 5.39 19.55
N TRP A 23 7.00 5.56 18.31
CA TRP A 23 7.22 4.58 17.24
C TRP A 23 7.06 3.13 17.72
N PRO A 24 5.83 2.62 17.91
CA PRO A 24 5.63 1.36 18.62
C PRO A 24 6.08 0.17 17.78
N CYS A 25 6.20 0.33 16.46
CA CYS A 25 6.54 -0.74 15.53
C CYS A 25 7.75 -0.37 14.66
N ALA A 26 8.79 -1.19 14.65
CA ALA A 26 10.01 -0.88 13.90
C ALA A 26 9.85 -0.89 12.36
N LYS A 27 8.76 -1.45 11.81
CA LYS A 27 8.42 -1.41 10.38
C LYS A 27 6.93 -1.13 10.13
N TYR A 28 6.64 -0.40 9.05
CA TYR A 28 5.27 -0.19 8.59
C TYR A 28 5.11 -0.57 7.12
N VAL A 29 4.03 -1.26 6.80
CA VAL A 29 3.62 -1.54 5.42
C VAL A 29 2.27 -0.91 5.15
N VAL A 30 2.14 -0.18 4.05
CA VAL A 30 0.86 0.37 3.60
C VAL A 30 0.47 -0.31 2.30
N LEU A 31 -0.55 -1.15 2.33
CA LEU A 31 -1.10 -1.85 1.18
C LEU A 31 -2.20 -1.00 0.53
N LEU A 32 -1.90 -0.38 -0.61
CA LEU A 32 -2.92 0.28 -1.41
C LEU A 32 -3.66 -0.75 -2.25
N CYS A 33 -4.98 -0.63 -2.29
CA CYS A 33 -5.87 -1.49 -3.04
C CYS A 33 -6.84 -0.62 -3.85
N GLY A 34 -7.24 -1.06 -5.04
CA GLY A 34 -8.22 -0.32 -5.83
C GLY A 34 -8.10 -0.54 -7.33
N LEU A 35 -9.17 -0.19 -8.03
CA LEU A 35 -9.29 -0.40 -9.46
C LEU A 35 -8.26 0.41 -10.28
N PRO A 36 -8.02 0.04 -11.54
CA PRO A 36 -7.26 0.86 -12.47
C PRO A 36 -7.81 2.28 -12.55
N GLY A 37 -6.94 3.29 -12.47
CA GLY A 37 -7.34 4.70 -12.49
C GLY A 37 -7.91 5.24 -11.17
N ALA A 38 -8.00 4.45 -10.10
CA ALA A 38 -8.49 4.90 -8.78
C ALA A 38 -7.56 5.91 -8.07
N GLY A 39 -6.41 6.25 -8.66
CA GLY A 39 -5.48 7.24 -8.12
C GLY A 39 -4.44 6.71 -7.14
N LYS A 40 -4.26 5.38 -7.05
CA LYS A 40 -3.33 4.74 -6.11
C LYS A 40 -1.90 5.28 -6.20
N SER A 41 -1.33 5.38 -7.40
CA SER A 41 0.03 5.88 -7.62
C SER A 41 0.21 7.37 -7.28
N MET A 42 -0.85 8.17 -7.42
CA MET A 42 -0.83 9.54 -6.95
C MET A 42 -0.87 9.58 -5.42
N TYR A 43 -1.70 8.75 -4.81
CA TYR A 43 -1.84 8.64 -3.36
C TYR A 43 -0.57 8.12 -2.69
N SER A 44 0.07 7.07 -3.22
CA SER A 44 1.34 6.55 -2.71
C SER A 44 2.46 7.60 -2.76
N GLY A 45 2.51 8.39 -3.83
CA GLY A 45 3.46 9.49 -3.96
C GLY A 45 3.30 10.56 -2.88
N PHE A 46 2.05 10.99 -2.61
CA PHE A 46 1.77 11.94 -1.53
C PHE A 46 2.07 11.35 -0.16
N LEU A 47 1.61 10.12 0.11
CA LEU A 47 1.83 9.45 1.38
C LEU A 47 3.34 9.30 1.68
N ALA A 48 4.13 8.91 0.68
CA ALA A 48 5.58 8.79 0.82
C ALA A 48 6.25 10.14 1.11
N ALA A 49 5.79 11.22 0.48
CA ALA A 49 6.31 12.56 0.73
C ALA A 49 5.99 13.04 2.15
N GLU A 50 4.76 12.80 2.62
CA GLU A 50 4.32 13.19 3.96
C GLU A 50 5.06 12.40 5.05
N PHE A 51 5.31 11.10 4.87
CA PHE A 51 6.16 10.34 5.79
C PHE A 51 7.58 10.92 5.87
N ARG A 52 8.20 11.21 4.72
CA ARG A 52 9.56 11.79 4.69
C ARG A 52 9.60 13.15 5.38
N GLU A 53 8.64 14.01 5.10
CA GLU A 53 8.55 15.33 5.73
C GLU A 53 8.32 15.23 7.24
N ALA A 54 7.46 14.30 7.69
CA ALA A 54 7.21 14.06 9.10
C ALA A 54 8.45 13.52 9.83
N PHE A 55 9.20 12.61 9.21
CA PHE A 55 10.46 12.10 9.76
C PHE A 55 11.53 13.19 9.84
N GLU A 56 11.65 14.04 8.83
CA GLU A 56 12.59 15.16 8.86
C GLU A 56 12.28 16.17 9.97
N LYS A 57 10.99 16.41 10.25
CA LYS A 57 10.54 17.38 11.27
C LYS A 57 10.66 16.88 12.70
N ASN A 58 10.44 15.59 12.94
CA ASN A 58 10.32 15.03 14.29
C ASN A 58 11.59 14.31 14.78
N ARG A 59 12.65 14.24 13.96
CA ARG A 59 13.90 13.59 14.36
C ARG A 59 14.75 14.43 15.31
N ASP A 60 15.50 13.74 16.16
CA ASP A 60 16.68 14.34 16.76
C ASP A 60 17.81 14.47 15.71
N PRO A 61 18.68 15.50 15.80
CA PRO A 61 19.71 15.75 14.79
C PRO A 61 20.69 14.59 14.57
N ASP A 62 20.87 13.78 15.61
CA ASP A 62 21.83 12.66 15.66
C ASP A 62 21.23 11.33 15.17
N ASP A 63 19.91 11.27 14.98
CA ASP A 63 19.24 10.05 14.51
C ASP A 63 19.30 9.89 12.99
N ALA A 64 19.45 8.64 12.56
CA ALA A 64 19.32 8.26 11.15
C ALA A 64 17.89 8.53 10.67
N ILE A 65 17.76 9.07 9.46
CA ILE A 65 16.45 9.33 8.86
C ILE A 65 15.84 7.98 8.45
N PRO A 66 14.63 7.65 8.92
CA PRO A 66 13.93 6.46 8.49
C PRO A 66 13.65 6.46 6.98
N GLU A 67 13.79 5.31 6.37
CA GLU A 67 13.69 5.14 4.92
C GLU A 67 12.26 4.80 4.48
N VAL A 68 11.78 5.47 3.42
CA VAL A 68 10.42 5.29 2.86
C VAL A 68 10.50 4.85 1.41
N ARG A 69 9.98 3.64 1.12
CA ARG A 69 9.93 3.07 -0.23
C ARG A 69 8.50 2.86 -0.72
N VAL A 70 8.33 3.01 -2.02
CA VAL A 70 7.08 2.67 -2.73
C VAL A 70 7.40 1.54 -3.72
N CYS A 71 6.74 0.40 -3.54
CA CYS A 71 6.75 -0.73 -4.44
C CYS A 71 5.50 -0.67 -5.32
N GLY A 72 5.63 -0.77 -6.63
CA GLY A 72 4.47 -0.80 -7.52
C GLY A 72 4.83 -1.11 -8.96
N SER A 73 3.83 -1.55 -9.72
CA SER A 73 3.92 -1.94 -11.13
C SER A 73 4.69 -0.98 -12.04
N GLU A 74 4.67 0.34 -11.82
CA GLU A 74 5.48 1.29 -12.62
C GLU A 74 6.99 1.01 -12.53
N PHE A 75 7.49 0.52 -11.39
CA PHE A 75 8.89 0.13 -11.22
C PHE A 75 9.23 -1.14 -12.02
N HIS A 76 8.32 -2.11 -12.05
CA HIS A 76 8.47 -3.35 -12.81
C HIS A 76 8.43 -3.12 -14.31
N GLU A 77 7.62 -2.18 -14.80
CA GLU A 77 7.53 -1.84 -16.22
C GLU A 77 8.82 -1.22 -16.79
N VAL A 78 9.58 -0.46 -16.00
CA VAL A 78 10.91 0.07 -16.41
C VAL A 78 11.92 -1.07 -16.55
N HIS A 79 11.74 -2.14 -15.77
CA HIS A 79 12.64 -3.30 -15.72
C HIS A 79 12.13 -4.54 -16.47
N ALA A 80 10.93 -4.51 -17.05
CA ALA A 80 10.31 -5.64 -17.79
C ALA A 80 11.11 -6.07 -19.04
N ASN A 81 12.03 -5.24 -19.53
CA ASN A 81 12.97 -5.59 -20.60
C ASN A 81 14.18 -6.43 -20.11
N LEU A 82 14.30 -6.70 -18.80
CA LEU A 82 15.35 -7.54 -18.22
C LEU A 82 14.76 -8.92 -17.92
N SER A 83 15.08 -9.92 -18.75
CA SER A 83 14.64 -11.31 -18.63
C SER A 83 14.98 -11.99 -17.29
N ARG A 84 14.23 -11.68 -16.22
CA ARG A 84 14.33 -12.35 -14.91
C ARG A 84 12.93 -12.69 -14.41
N GLY A 85 12.62 -13.99 -14.34
CA GLY A 85 11.42 -14.50 -13.66
C GLY A 85 10.09 -14.14 -14.33
N SER A 86 9.01 -14.62 -13.74
CA SER A 86 7.67 -14.10 -14.03
C SER A 86 7.53 -12.71 -13.40
N GLU A 87 6.66 -11.84 -13.94
CA GLU A 87 6.42 -10.49 -13.38
C GLU A 87 6.02 -10.52 -11.90
N GLN A 88 5.37 -11.61 -11.48
CA GLN A 88 4.96 -11.84 -10.09
C GLN A 88 6.16 -12.11 -9.17
N ASP A 89 7.16 -12.88 -9.61
CA ASP A 89 8.37 -13.13 -8.83
C ASP A 89 9.18 -11.84 -8.62
N MET A 90 9.21 -10.96 -9.62
CA MET A 90 9.88 -9.66 -9.53
C MET A 90 9.21 -8.71 -8.54
N ALA A 91 7.87 -8.71 -8.49
CA ALA A 91 7.10 -7.90 -7.55
C ALA A 91 7.29 -8.33 -6.11
N GLU A 92 7.26 -9.64 -5.85
CA GLU A 92 7.52 -10.17 -4.51
C GLU A 92 8.97 -9.91 -4.08
N ASP A 93 9.94 -10.07 -4.98
CA ASP A 93 11.35 -9.84 -4.64
C ASP A 93 11.64 -8.35 -4.37
N ASP A 94 11.00 -7.41 -5.08
CA ASP A 94 11.11 -5.98 -4.78
C ASP A 94 10.53 -5.65 -3.40
N VAL A 95 9.38 -6.26 -3.04
CA VAL A 95 8.80 -6.11 -1.71
C VAL A 95 9.74 -6.65 -0.64
N LYS A 96 10.29 -7.86 -0.82
CA LYS A 96 11.26 -8.44 0.14
C LYS A 96 12.48 -7.55 0.33
N LEU A 97 13.07 -7.06 -0.77
CA LEU A 97 14.22 -6.16 -0.71
C LEU A 97 13.87 -4.83 -0.03
N SER A 98 12.68 -4.30 -0.28
CA SER A 98 12.22 -3.06 0.34
C SER A 98 11.94 -3.22 1.83
N LEU A 99 11.38 -4.36 2.28
CA LEU A 99 11.19 -4.69 3.69
C LEU A 99 12.53 -4.79 4.46
N GLN A 100 13.60 -5.18 3.80
CA GLN A 100 14.94 -5.23 4.38
C GLN A 100 15.60 -3.84 4.46
N ALA A 101 15.30 -2.96 3.51
CA ALA A 101 16.01 -1.70 3.32
C ALA A 101 15.27 -0.46 3.83
N ALA A 102 13.96 -0.53 4.06
CA ALA A 102 13.13 0.62 4.40
C ALA A 102 12.32 0.40 5.66
N ASP A 103 12.02 1.48 6.37
CA ASP A 103 11.22 1.48 7.60
C ASP A 103 9.73 1.57 7.30
N VAL A 104 9.38 2.25 6.20
CA VAL A 104 8.03 2.29 5.65
C VAL A 104 8.05 1.77 4.21
N VAL A 105 7.20 0.79 3.92
CA VAL A 105 7.01 0.23 2.56
C VAL A 105 5.56 0.42 2.13
N ILE A 106 5.35 1.23 1.10
CA ILE A 106 4.03 1.45 0.51
C ILE A 106 3.93 0.55 -0.72
N ILE A 107 2.96 -0.36 -0.75
CA ILE A 107 2.72 -1.29 -1.85
C ILE A 107 1.53 -0.78 -2.66
N ASP A 108 1.84 -0.21 -3.83
CA ASP A 108 0.90 0.32 -4.81
C ASP A 108 0.54 -0.73 -5.86
N GLU A 109 -0.39 -1.61 -5.49
CA GLU A 109 -0.86 -2.70 -6.34
C GLU A 109 -2.39 -2.78 -6.35
N MET A 110 -2.95 -3.59 -7.24
CA MET A 110 -4.41 -3.61 -7.42
C MET A 110 -5.15 -4.27 -6.24
N HIS A 111 -4.65 -5.42 -5.76
CA HIS A 111 -5.13 -6.23 -4.62
C HIS A 111 -6.62 -6.07 -4.26
N LEU A 112 -7.52 -6.48 -5.16
CA LEU A 112 -8.95 -6.12 -5.07
C LEU A 112 -9.72 -6.88 -3.98
N THR A 113 -9.24 -8.07 -3.61
CA THR A 113 -9.92 -8.95 -2.63
C THR A 113 -9.01 -9.36 -1.49
N ALA A 114 -9.60 -9.83 -0.39
CA ALA A 114 -8.84 -10.44 0.70
C ALA A 114 -7.90 -11.54 0.19
N ALA A 115 -8.40 -12.41 -0.69
CA ALA A 115 -7.60 -13.48 -1.30
C ALA A 115 -6.43 -12.95 -2.14
N ASP A 116 -6.56 -11.79 -2.78
CA ASP A 116 -5.45 -11.14 -3.49
C ASP A 116 -4.42 -10.54 -2.52
N ARG A 117 -4.84 -10.09 -1.33
CA ARG A 117 -3.98 -9.50 -0.29
C ARG A 117 -3.21 -10.54 0.52
N GLN A 118 -3.77 -11.73 0.74
CA GLN A 118 -3.17 -12.75 1.60
C GLN A 118 -1.74 -13.17 1.20
N PRO A 119 -1.41 -13.40 -0.10
CA PRO A 119 -0.06 -13.76 -0.49
C PRO A 119 0.97 -12.69 -0.11
N ILE A 120 0.65 -11.41 -0.33
CA ILE A 120 1.58 -10.32 -0.02
C ILE A 120 1.72 -10.09 1.48
N ILE A 121 0.63 -10.22 2.24
CA ILE A 121 0.67 -10.18 3.71
C ILE A 121 1.55 -11.33 4.24
N ALA A 122 1.41 -12.55 3.70
CA ALA A 122 2.24 -13.68 4.09
C ALA A 122 3.73 -13.45 3.81
N VAL A 123 4.08 -12.79 2.69
CA VAL A 123 5.46 -12.38 2.40
C VAL A 123 5.95 -11.37 3.44
N VAL A 124 5.17 -10.33 3.74
CA VAL A 124 5.49 -9.32 4.75
C VAL A 124 5.75 -9.95 6.12
N THR A 125 4.82 -10.78 6.60
CA THR A 125 4.92 -11.45 7.90
C THR A 125 6.12 -12.39 7.96
N SER A 126 6.40 -13.12 6.88
CA SER A 126 7.55 -14.03 6.78
C SER A 126 8.88 -13.28 6.86
N GLU A 127 9.04 -12.17 6.13
CA GLU A 127 10.26 -11.38 6.16
C GLU A 127 10.48 -10.72 7.52
N TRP A 128 9.45 -10.14 8.14
CA TRP A 128 9.54 -9.57 9.49
C TRP A 128 9.92 -10.60 10.55
N THR A 129 9.38 -11.83 10.45
CA THR A 129 9.76 -12.93 11.32
C THR A 129 11.25 -13.27 11.20
N LYS A 130 11.81 -13.25 9.98
CA LYS A 130 13.24 -13.52 9.75
C LYS A 130 14.14 -12.47 10.38
N VAL A 131 13.77 -11.20 10.28
CA VAL A 131 14.53 -10.09 10.86
C VAL A 131 14.21 -9.83 12.34
N ARG A 132 13.28 -10.58 12.93
CA ARG A 132 12.78 -10.43 14.31
C ARG A 132 12.35 -9.00 14.61
N CYS A 133 11.55 -8.45 13.71
CA CYS A 133 11.09 -7.08 13.78
C CYS A 133 9.58 -7.04 14.04
N GLU A 134 9.13 -6.15 14.91
CA GLU A 134 7.72 -5.80 15.05
C GLU A 134 7.30 -4.87 13.91
N GLY A 135 6.07 -5.04 13.43
CA GLY A 135 5.55 -4.22 12.33
C GLY A 135 4.03 -4.18 12.29
N ALA A 136 3.50 -3.21 11.53
CA ALA A 136 2.06 -3.06 11.29
C ALA A 136 1.76 -2.92 9.80
N VAL A 137 0.67 -3.56 9.34
CA VAL A 137 0.18 -3.49 7.96
C VAL A 137 -1.10 -2.67 7.93
N TYR A 138 -1.09 -1.55 7.22
CA TYR A 138 -2.28 -0.74 6.94
C TYR A 138 -2.82 -1.07 5.55
N THR A 139 -4.11 -1.37 5.44
CA THR A 139 -4.75 -1.55 4.13
C THR A 139 -5.60 -0.33 3.80
N ILE A 140 -5.37 0.27 2.63
CA ILE A 140 -6.13 1.43 2.14
C ILE A 140 -6.83 1.04 0.85
N LYS A 141 -8.16 1.00 0.88
CA LYS A 141 -9.00 0.68 -0.28
C LYS A 141 -9.50 1.96 -0.95
N LEU A 142 -8.98 2.26 -2.15
CA LEU A 142 -9.41 3.37 -2.99
C LEU A 142 -10.64 2.94 -3.80
N SER A 143 -11.81 3.30 -3.28
CA SER A 143 -13.11 2.91 -3.82
C SER A 143 -13.58 3.81 -4.96
N CYS A 144 -14.42 3.24 -5.83
CA CYS A 144 -15.24 3.98 -6.80
C CYS A 144 -16.73 3.82 -6.46
N ARG A 145 -17.55 4.82 -6.81
CA ARG A 145 -18.98 4.84 -6.50
C ARG A 145 -19.77 3.71 -7.16
N ASP A 146 -19.49 3.44 -8.42
CA ASP A 146 -20.21 2.46 -9.24
C ASP A 146 -19.36 2.05 -10.46
N GLU A 147 -19.86 1.09 -11.25
CA GLU A 147 -19.20 0.58 -12.44
C GLU A 147 -18.96 1.68 -13.48
N ALA A 148 -19.91 2.62 -13.66
CA ALA A 148 -19.79 3.69 -14.62
C ALA A 148 -18.63 4.63 -14.25
N HIS A 149 -18.48 4.93 -12.97
CA HIS A 149 -17.36 5.70 -12.45
C HIS A 149 -16.03 4.94 -12.58
N ALA A 150 -16.02 3.62 -12.33
CA ALA A 150 -14.81 2.80 -12.56
C ALA A 150 -14.36 2.85 -14.03
N LEU A 151 -15.30 2.79 -14.97
CA LEU A 151 -15.03 2.93 -16.40
C LEU A 151 -14.50 4.32 -16.77
N GLU A 152 -15.12 5.39 -16.23
CA GLU A 152 -14.67 6.77 -16.41
C GLU A 152 -13.23 6.97 -15.91
N LEU A 153 -12.91 6.42 -14.73
CA LEU A 153 -11.55 6.46 -14.16
C LEU A 153 -10.55 5.70 -15.03
N ASN A 154 -10.92 4.53 -15.54
CA ASN A 154 -10.07 3.75 -16.44
C ASN A 154 -9.80 4.49 -17.77
N GLU A 155 -10.81 5.13 -18.36
CA GLU A 155 -10.66 5.91 -19.59
C GLU A 155 -9.70 7.10 -19.43
N ARG A 156 -9.61 7.67 -18.23
CA ARG A 156 -8.68 8.76 -17.88
C ARG A 156 -7.30 8.26 -17.46
N SER A 157 -7.14 6.96 -17.26
CA SER A 157 -5.86 6.40 -16.82
C SER A 157 -4.82 6.48 -17.93
N ARG A 158 -3.53 6.50 -17.54
CA ARG A 158 -2.41 6.50 -18.48
C ARG A 158 -2.42 5.27 -19.42
N ARG A 159 -2.96 4.15 -18.95
CA ARG A 159 -3.02 2.87 -19.66
C ARG A 159 -4.40 2.23 -19.47
N PRO A 160 -5.41 2.66 -20.24
CA PRO A 160 -6.76 2.14 -20.11
C PRO A 160 -6.80 0.64 -20.44
N LEU A 161 -7.43 -0.14 -19.56
CA LEU A 161 -7.74 -1.54 -19.83
C LEU A 161 -9.01 -1.65 -20.69
N ALA A 162 -9.20 -2.82 -21.31
CA ALA A 162 -10.42 -3.11 -22.04
C ALA A 162 -11.65 -3.03 -21.12
N ARG A 163 -12.75 -2.48 -21.64
CA ARG A 163 -14.01 -2.29 -20.88
C ARG A 163 -14.46 -3.57 -20.16
N ALA A 164 -14.48 -4.71 -20.86
CA ALA A 164 -14.88 -5.99 -20.29
C ALA A 164 -13.98 -6.42 -19.11
N THR A 165 -12.68 -6.13 -19.17
CA THR A 165 -11.74 -6.37 -18.08
C THR A 165 -12.09 -5.51 -16.87
N VAL A 166 -12.34 -4.22 -17.05
CA VAL A 166 -12.70 -3.31 -15.96
C VAL A 166 -14.01 -3.72 -15.30
N GLN A 167 -15.00 -4.16 -16.08
CA GLN A 167 -16.27 -4.65 -15.55
C GLN A 167 -16.08 -5.91 -14.69
N ALA A 168 -15.27 -6.87 -15.15
CA ALA A 168 -14.94 -8.05 -14.36
C ALA A 168 -14.19 -7.70 -13.07
N LEU A 169 -13.24 -6.75 -13.14
CA LEU A 169 -12.51 -6.26 -11.96
C LEU A 169 -13.44 -5.52 -10.98
N PHE A 170 -14.37 -4.70 -11.49
CA PHE A 170 -15.36 -4.02 -10.67
C PHE A 170 -16.26 -5.00 -9.94
N GLN A 171 -16.75 -6.05 -10.61
CA GLN A 171 -17.53 -7.10 -9.96
C GLN A 171 -16.72 -7.79 -8.85
N LYS A 172 -15.46 -8.15 -9.13
CA LYS A 172 -14.55 -8.73 -8.13
C LYS A 172 -14.34 -7.80 -6.92
N PHE A 173 -14.21 -6.50 -7.17
CA PHE A 173 -14.07 -5.46 -6.13
C PHE A 173 -15.36 -5.29 -5.30
N ALA A 174 -16.52 -5.36 -5.93
CA ALA A 174 -17.82 -5.22 -5.29
C ALA A 174 -18.21 -6.47 -4.47
N ASP A 175 -17.76 -7.65 -4.90
CA ASP A 175 -17.99 -8.93 -4.20
C ASP A 175 -17.07 -9.10 -2.97
N ASP A 176 -16.03 -8.27 -2.85
CA ASP A 176 -15.16 -8.19 -1.66
C ASP A 176 -15.94 -7.52 -0.51
N ASN A 177 -16.74 -8.33 0.19
CA ASN A 177 -17.56 -7.97 1.35
C ASN A 177 -16.73 -7.76 2.63
N ASP A 178 -15.40 -7.78 2.56
CA ASP A 178 -14.53 -7.16 3.57
C ASP A 178 -14.77 -5.65 3.50
N ILE A 179 -15.91 -5.21 4.04
CA ILE A 179 -16.06 -3.91 4.65
C ILE A 179 -15.35 -4.01 5.99
N ASP A 180 -14.04 -4.10 5.90
CA ASP A 180 -13.21 -3.51 6.92
C ASP A 180 -13.36 -1.99 6.66
N GLU A 181 -14.29 -1.35 7.38
CA GLU A 181 -14.19 0.09 7.74
C GLU A 181 -12.70 0.41 7.84
N PRO A 182 -12.14 1.45 7.20
CA PRO A 182 -10.70 1.58 6.93
C PRO A 182 -9.91 0.92 8.07
N ALA A 183 -9.58 -0.36 7.90
CA ALA A 183 -9.27 -1.14 9.08
C ALA A 183 -7.82 -0.83 9.35
N PHE A 184 -7.64 0.06 10.30
CA PHE A 184 -6.47 0.12 11.13
C PHE A 184 -6.40 -1.20 11.89
N THR A 185 -6.18 -2.32 11.20
CA THR A 185 -5.85 -3.59 11.83
C THR A 185 -4.38 -3.51 12.16
N VAL A 186 -4.08 -2.87 13.31
CA VAL A 186 -2.76 -3.00 13.93
C VAL A 186 -2.69 -4.42 14.48
N GLU A 187 -2.31 -5.37 13.61
CA GLU A 187 -1.84 -6.67 14.08
C GLU A 187 -0.43 -6.45 14.66
N SER A 188 -0.39 -6.05 15.94
CA SER A 188 0.85 -6.04 16.70
C SER A 188 1.30 -7.50 16.87
N PHE A 189 2.32 -7.90 16.12
CA PHE A 189 3.00 -9.17 16.32
C PHE A 189 4.11 -9.03 17.36
N ALA A 190 3.75 -8.63 18.58
CA ALA A 190 4.67 -8.73 19.70
C ALA A 190 4.89 -10.23 20.00
N GLN A 191 6.14 -10.67 20.07
CA GLN A 191 6.47 -12.01 20.57
C GLN A 191 6.05 -12.09 22.04
N SER A 192 5.21 -13.06 22.39
CA SER A 192 4.99 -13.42 23.78
C SER A 192 6.32 -13.88 24.38
N GLU A 193 6.76 -13.22 25.46
CA GLU A 193 7.93 -13.60 26.28
C GLU A 193 7.91 -15.07 26.73
#